data_AF-A0A1Q4A4N1-F1
#
_entry.id   AF-A0A1Q4A4N1-F1
#
_cell.length_a   1.000
_cell.length_b   1.000
_cell.length_c   1.000
_cell.angle_alpha   90.00
_cell.angle_beta   90.00
_cell.angle_gamma   90.00
#
_symmetry.space_group_name_H-M   'P 1'
#
loop_
_entity.id
_entity.type
_entity.pdbx_description
1 polymer ?
#
loop_
_entity_poly.entity_id
_entity_poly.type
_entity_poly.pdbx_seq_one_letter_code
_entity_poly.pdbx_strand_id
1 'polypeptide(L)'
;MLELPGERLSPNTVRLASPVPAVVHLRVTDPLVAWLAYRGVLESVTQAAPEFLSLWSLSAARSALSDDTWFFTREARIEGARAAGNPHAISRLRGLFAFPDEQAAVRAVRAWSGFEAHFLQEIEIREGSVVSWHDSRWIDAMGTTSAPTGHATASYSAGEPFDDQPLWELLIDGKADLIGTALREKAYSVVRAQWPNALSPLEIARLGAQLDSSIGYIAAFPVDEGDTVSIRFLMDFRDAENRAFLDALQKHLATLPPEHINRADLAVGGDFFGVPDLRSRSLTVPRERWPGGLRVAEAQQD
;
A
#
# COMPACT_ATOMS: atom_id res chain seq x y z
N MET A 1 -23.88 -3.60 -7.39
CA MET A 1 -22.63 -3.77 -8.17
C MET A 1 -22.02 -2.39 -8.34
N LEU A 2 -20.74 -2.20 -8.01
CA LEU A 2 -20.06 -0.93 -8.19
C LEU A 2 -19.88 -0.67 -9.69
N GLU A 3 -20.36 0.48 -10.17
CA GLU A 3 -20.20 0.90 -11.56
C GLU A 3 -19.03 1.88 -11.65
N LEU A 4 -17.86 1.35 -11.98
CA LEU A 4 -16.65 2.13 -12.22
C LEU A 4 -16.47 2.42 -13.72
N PRO A 5 -16.02 3.62 -14.10
CA PRO A 5 -15.82 3.97 -15.49
C PRO A 5 -14.61 3.25 -16.08
N GLY A 6 -14.79 2.50 -17.17
CA GLY A 6 -13.68 1.98 -17.97
C GLY A 6 -13.87 0.57 -18.52
N GLU A 7 -12.76 -0.08 -18.87
CA GLU A 7 -12.75 -1.40 -19.49
C GLU A 7 -12.90 -2.49 -18.43
N ARG A 8 -13.95 -3.31 -18.54
CA ARG A 8 -14.18 -4.43 -17.61
C ARG A 8 -13.26 -5.61 -17.97
N LEU A 9 -12.36 -5.96 -17.05
CA LEU A 9 -11.41 -7.07 -17.22
C LEU A 9 -11.96 -8.38 -16.66
N SER A 10 -12.79 -8.31 -15.61
CA SER A 10 -13.51 -9.44 -15.03
C SER A 10 -14.80 -8.95 -14.34
N PRO A 11 -15.69 -9.83 -13.85
CA PRO A 11 -16.95 -9.42 -13.22
C PRO A 11 -16.79 -8.35 -12.13
N ASN A 12 -15.69 -8.41 -11.38
CA ASN A 12 -15.38 -7.52 -10.27
C ASN A 12 -14.12 -6.65 -10.48
N THR A 13 -13.61 -6.54 -11.71
CA THR A 13 -12.35 -5.81 -11.99
C THR A 13 -12.47 -4.93 -13.23
N VAL A 14 -12.05 -3.67 -13.13
CA VAL A 14 -12.11 -2.66 -14.19
C VAL A 14 -10.78 -1.93 -14.30
N ARG A 15 -10.33 -1.65 -15.52
CA ARG A 15 -9.29 -0.66 -15.82
C ARG A 15 -9.96 0.70 -15.99
N LEU A 16 -9.58 1.67 -15.17
CA LEU A 16 -10.22 2.97 -15.15
C LEU A 16 -9.96 3.77 -16.43
N ALA A 17 -11.01 4.35 -17.00
CA ALA A 17 -10.92 5.28 -18.14
C ALA A 17 -10.92 6.76 -17.71
N SER A 18 -11.11 7.03 -16.43
CA SER A 18 -11.02 8.37 -15.83
C SER A 18 -10.68 8.24 -14.35
N PRO A 19 -10.21 9.32 -13.71
CA PRO A 19 -10.00 9.30 -12.26
C PRO A 19 -11.28 8.98 -11.48
N VAL A 20 -11.14 8.32 -10.32
CA VAL A 20 -12.26 7.91 -9.45
C VAL A 20 -11.98 8.30 -8.01
N PRO A 21 -12.89 9.03 -7.33
CA PRO A 21 -12.74 9.32 -5.91
C PRO A 21 -12.90 8.06 -5.07
N ALA A 22 -12.12 7.93 -4.01
CA ALA A 22 -12.19 6.85 -3.05
C ALA A 22 -11.71 7.32 -1.67
N VAL A 23 -11.82 6.46 -0.66
CA VAL A 23 -11.35 6.76 0.70
C VAL A 23 -10.34 5.71 1.14
N VAL A 24 -9.21 6.13 1.69
CA VAL A 24 -8.20 5.24 2.27
C VAL A 24 -8.10 5.44 3.77
N HIS A 25 -7.60 4.44 4.48
CA HIS A 25 -7.22 4.56 5.87
C HIS A 25 -5.70 4.57 5.98
N LEU A 26 -5.16 5.66 6.52
CA LEU A 26 -3.73 5.91 6.61
C LEU A 26 -3.35 6.23 8.05
N ARG A 27 -2.92 5.21 8.80
CA ARG A 27 -2.40 5.35 10.17
C ARG A 27 -1.03 6.03 10.18
N VAL A 28 -0.98 7.34 9.91
CA VAL A 28 0.25 8.14 9.84
C VAL A 28 1.00 8.28 11.17
N THR A 29 0.54 7.64 12.26
CA THR A 29 1.36 7.46 13.46
C THR A 29 2.41 6.37 13.29
N ASP A 30 2.28 5.46 12.32
CA ASP A 30 3.38 4.60 11.86
C ASP A 30 4.30 5.41 10.93
N PRO A 31 5.59 5.57 11.23
CA PRO A 31 6.52 6.33 10.40
C PRO A 31 6.65 5.83 8.95
N LEU A 32 6.42 4.53 8.68
CA LEU A 32 6.44 4.02 7.31
C LEU A 32 5.23 4.51 6.51
N VAL A 33 4.05 4.49 7.14
CA VAL A 33 2.81 5.03 6.55
C VAL A 33 2.91 6.55 6.41
N ALA A 34 3.49 7.22 7.40
CA ALA A 34 3.74 8.66 7.34
C ALA A 34 4.66 9.04 6.17
N TRP A 35 5.74 8.29 5.96
CA TRP A 35 6.64 8.51 4.82
C TRP A 35 5.89 8.42 3.48
N LEU A 36 5.12 7.35 3.28
CA LEU A 36 4.34 7.17 2.04
C LEU A 36 3.23 8.22 1.89
N ALA A 37 2.53 8.57 2.97
CA ALA A 37 1.48 9.58 2.93
C ALA A 37 2.03 10.98 2.61
N TYR A 38 3.20 11.35 3.15
CA TYR A 38 3.82 12.64 2.86
C TYR A 38 4.16 12.81 1.37
N ARG A 39 4.56 11.73 0.69
CA ARG A 39 4.82 11.76 -0.76
C ARG A 39 3.62 12.28 -1.55
N GLY A 40 2.40 12.08 -1.03
CA GLY A 40 1.16 12.61 -1.60
C GLY A 40 0.62 11.82 -2.78
N VAL A 41 1.34 10.79 -3.25
CA VAL A 41 0.87 9.80 -4.21
C VAL A 41 1.05 8.43 -3.59
N LEU A 42 -0.04 7.69 -3.49
CA LEU A 42 -0.06 6.30 -3.10
C LEU A 42 0.12 5.46 -4.36
N GLU A 43 0.91 4.39 -4.29
CA GLU A 43 1.13 3.50 -5.42
C GLU A 43 1.13 2.05 -4.96
N SER A 44 0.53 1.15 -5.75
CA SER A 44 0.62 -0.28 -5.50
C SER A 44 2.05 -0.76 -5.70
N VAL A 45 2.43 -1.83 -5.00
CA VAL A 45 3.82 -2.31 -5.06
C VAL A 45 4.20 -2.81 -6.46
N THR A 46 3.23 -3.21 -7.28
CA THR A 46 3.42 -3.54 -8.69
C THR A 46 3.99 -2.40 -9.53
N GLN A 47 3.71 -1.15 -9.16
CA GLN A 47 4.21 0.03 -9.87
C GLN A 47 5.67 0.32 -9.51
N ALA A 48 6.03 0.13 -8.24
CA ALA A 48 7.39 0.36 -7.76
C ALA A 48 8.26 -0.89 -7.90
N ALA A 49 7.88 -2.01 -7.28
CA ALA A 49 8.73 -3.18 -7.13
C ALA A 49 7.93 -4.50 -7.24
N PRO A 50 7.79 -5.09 -8.44
CA PRO A 50 6.92 -6.24 -8.69
C PRO A 50 7.23 -7.54 -7.91
N GLU A 51 8.39 -7.65 -7.27
CA GLU A 51 8.78 -8.80 -6.45
C GLU A 51 8.46 -8.58 -4.95
N PHE A 52 7.84 -7.45 -4.60
CA PHE A 52 7.67 -7.00 -3.22
C PHE A 52 6.22 -7.12 -2.76
N LEU A 53 6.04 -7.02 -1.45
CA LEU A 53 4.76 -6.97 -0.77
C LEU A 53 4.34 -5.54 -0.49
N SER A 54 3.04 -5.31 -0.59
CA SER A 54 2.39 -4.05 -0.26
C SER A 54 2.55 -3.76 1.23
N LEU A 55 3.12 -2.60 1.53
CA LEU A 55 3.24 -2.09 2.90
C LEU A 55 1.85 -1.91 3.55
N TRP A 56 0.84 -1.63 2.73
CA TRP A 56 -0.54 -1.44 3.16
C TRP A 56 -1.13 -2.73 3.74
N SER A 57 -0.89 -3.87 3.09
CA SER A 57 -1.27 -5.20 3.60
C SER A 57 -0.53 -5.53 4.89
N LEU A 58 0.74 -5.11 5.01
CA LEU A 58 1.58 -5.41 6.17
C LEU A 58 1.32 -4.52 7.38
N SER A 59 0.76 -3.31 7.18
CA SER A 59 0.31 -2.48 8.29
C SER A 59 -0.76 -3.18 9.14
N ALA A 60 -1.64 -3.97 8.49
CA ALA A 60 -2.58 -4.87 9.16
C ALA A 60 -1.88 -6.09 9.79
N ALA A 61 -0.85 -6.63 9.13
CA ALA A 61 -0.06 -7.74 9.65
C ALA A 61 0.70 -7.37 10.93
N ARG A 62 1.24 -6.15 11.05
CA ARG A 62 2.01 -5.73 12.25
C ARG A 62 1.18 -5.73 13.53
N SER A 63 -0.11 -5.43 13.43
CA SER A 63 -1.04 -5.55 14.56
C SER A 63 -1.45 -6.99 14.86
N ALA A 64 -1.36 -7.90 13.88
CA ALA A 64 -1.67 -9.32 14.05
C ALA A 64 -0.45 -10.13 14.53
N LEU A 65 0.77 -9.76 14.14
CA LEU A 65 1.99 -10.52 14.41
C LEU A 65 2.46 -10.48 15.87
N SER A 66 1.86 -9.64 16.71
CA SER A 66 2.13 -9.70 18.16
C SER A 66 1.55 -10.97 18.80
N ASP A 67 0.53 -11.62 18.19
CA ASP A 67 -0.11 -12.81 18.77
C ASP A 67 -0.60 -13.87 17.76
N ASP A 68 -0.73 -13.56 16.46
CA ASP A 68 -1.42 -14.43 15.51
C ASP A 68 -0.83 -14.40 14.08
N THR A 69 -0.16 -15.48 13.72
CA THR A 69 0.33 -15.75 12.35
C THR A 69 -0.79 -16.14 11.37
N TRP A 70 -2.04 -16.27 11.83
CA TRP A 70 -3.21 -16.55 10.99
C TRP A 70 -3.34 -15.59 9.82
N PHE A 71 -2.88 -14.34 9.97
CA PHE A 71 -2.83 -13.36 8.88
C PHE A 71 -2.21 -13.97 7.61
N PHE A 72 -0.98 -14.50 7.69
CA PHE A 72 -0.29 -15.01 6.51
C PHE A 72 -0.95 -16.26 5.94
N THR A 73 -1.41 -17.18 6.80
CA THR A 73 -2.16 -18.36 6.35
C THR A 73 -3.44 -17.98 5.62
N ARG A 74 -4.18 -16.99 6.12
CA ARG A 74 -5.39 -16.49 5.48
C ARG A 74 -5.09 -15.83 4.14
N GLU A 75 -4.14 -14.89 4.10
CA GLU A 75 -3.77 -14.21 2.86
C GLU A 75 -3.26 -15.21 1.80
N ALA A 76 -2.56 -16.28 2.20
CA ALA A 76 -2.15 -17.37 1.31
C ALA A 76 -3.33 -18.08 0.65
N ARG A 77 -4.36 -18.40 1.43
CA ARG A 77 -5.57 -19.06 0.94
C ARG A 77 -6.32 -18.17 -0.04
N ILE A 78 -6.43 -16.87 0.27
CA ILE A 78 -7.06 -15.89 -0.62
C ILE A 78 -6.27 -15.77 -1.92
N GLU A 79 -4.94 -15.67 -1.85
CA GLU A 79 -4.09 -15.54 -3.03
C GLU A 79 -4.17 -16.80 -3.90
N GLY A 80 -4.18 -18.00 -3.31
CA GLY A 80 -4.36 -19.26 -4.05
C GLY A 80 -5.71 -19.34 -4.76
N ALA A 81 -6.81 -18.95 -4.08
CA ALA A 81 -8.14 -18.91 -4.66
C ALA A 81 -8.24 -17.88 -5.80
N ARG A 82 -7.66 -16.69 -5.61
CA ARG A 82 -7.56 -15.65 -6.63
C ARG A 82 -6.81 -16.16 -7.86
N ALA A 83 -5.62 -16.74 -7.68
CA ALA A 83 -4.81 -17.23 -8.78
C ALA A 83 -5.51 -18.34 -9.59
N ALA A 84 -6.29 -19.21 -8.92
CA ALA A 84 -7.00 -20.31 -9.58
C ALA A 84 -8.32 -19.88 -10.25
N GLY A 85 -9.11 -19.02 -9.61
CA GLY A 85 -10.47 -18.70 -10.03
C GLY A 85 -10.66 -17.33 -10.69
N ASN A 86 -9.81 -16.35 -10.37
CA ASN A 86 -9.91 -14.98 -10.89
C ASN A 86 -8.52 -14.33 -11.00
N PRO A 87 -7.64 -14.82 -11.90
CA PRO A 87 -6.25 -14.37 -11.98
C PRO A 87 -6.09 -12.88 -12.35
N HIS A 88 -7.14 -12.26 -12.91
CA HIS A 88 -7.19 -10.83 -13.23
C HIS A 88 -7.51 -9.95 -12.03
N ALA A 89 -8.11 -10.48 -10.96
CA ALA A 89 -8.31 -9.72 -9.73
C ALA A 89 -6.97 -9.41 -9.08
N ILE A 90 -6.92 -8.27 -8.39
CA ILE A 90 -5.68 -7.76 -7.81
C ILE A 90 -5.34 -8.57 -6.56
N SER A 91 -4.04 -8.89 -6.40
CA SER A 91 -3.57 -9.53 -5.19
C SER A 91 -3.64 -8.56 -4.01
N ARG A 92 -4.32 -8.97 -2.93
CA ARG A 92 -4.35 -8.25 -1.65
C ARG A 92 -2.95 -7.98 -1.08
N LEU A 93 -1.97 -8.79 -1.44
CA LEU A 93 -0.59 -8.68 -0.98
C LEU A 93 0.22 -7.67 -1.79
N ARG A 94 -0.36 -7.11 -2.87
CA ARG A 94 0.32 -6.23 -3.81
C ARG A 94 -0.42 -4.91 -4.05
N GLY A 95 -1.74 -4.92 -3.96
CA GLY A 95 -2.59 -3.75 -4.17
C GLY A 95 -2.54 -2.73 -3.04
N LEU A 96 -3.07 -1.54 -3.35
CA LEU A 96 -3.52 -0.57 -2.35
C LEU A 96 -4.93 -0.92 -1.89
N PHE A 97 -5.26 -0.61 -0.64
CA PHE A 97 -6.60 -0.77 -0.09
C PHE A 97 -7.31 0.57 -0.01
N ALA A 98 -8.55 0.62 -0.51
CA ALA A 98 -9.43 1.77 -0.38
C ALA A 98 -10.89 1.32 -0.15
N PHE A 99 -11.76 2.27 0.10
CA PHE A 99 -13.21 2.14 0.14
C PHE A 99 -13.79 2.94 -1.02
N PRO A 100 -14.91 2.47 -1.59
CA PRO A 100 -15.55 3.18 -2.71
C PRO A 100 -16.06 4.57 -2.32
N ASP A 101 -16.44 4.76 -1.06
CA ASP A 101 -16.99 6.01 -0.56
C ASP A 101 -16.81 6.15 0.97
N GLU A 102 -17.10 7.34 1.48
CA GLU A 102 -17.05 7.64 2.91
C GLU A 102 -17.99 6.75 3.73
N GLN A 103 -19.17 6.40 3.19
CA GLN A 103 -20.12 5.59 3.93
C GLN A 103 -19.59 4.17 4.15
N ALA A 104 -18.95 3.57 3.15
CA ALA A 104 -18.28 2.29 3.24
C ALA A 104 -17.12 2.34 4.24
N ALA A 105 -16.31 3.40 4.20
CA ALA A 105 -15.22 3.61 5.14
C ALA A 105 -15.71 3.74 6.60
N VAL A 106 -16.79 4.49 6.83
CA VAL A 106 -17.41 4.63 8.17
C VAL A 106 -18.01 3.32 8.65
N ARG A 107 -18.61 2.50 7.78
CA ARG A 107 -19.07 1.15 8.14
C ARG A 107 -17.89 0.27 8.56
N ALA A 108 -16.76 0.35 7.85
CA ALA A 108 -15.55 -0.39 8.19
C ALA A 108 -14.97 0.04 9.55
N VAL A 109 -14.92 1.35 9.83
CA VAL A 109 -14.52 1.89 11.15
C VAL A 109 -15.37 1.33 12.29
N ARG A 110 -16.66 1.12 12.08
CA ARG A 110 -17.55 0.54 13.09
C ARG A 110 -17.38 -0.97 13.22
N ALA A 111 -16.98 -1.65 12.15
CA ALA A 111 -16.87 -3.11 12.10
C ALA A 111 -15.50 -3.62 12.56
N TRP A 112 -14.42 -2.90 12.27
CA TRP A 112 -13.04 -3.38 12.45
C TRP A 112 -12.35 -2.73 13.64
N SER A 113 -11.80 -3.56 14.53
CA SER A 113 -10.99 -3.09 15.65
C SER A 113 -9.71 -2.41 15.16
N GLY A 114 -9.35 -1.30 15.79
CA GLY A 114 -8.16 -0.51 15.43
C GLY A 114 -8.33 0.42 14.23
N PHE A 115 -9.45 0.40 13.52
CA PHE A 115 -9.70 1.30 12.41
C PHE A 115 -10.33 2.61 12.91
N GLU A 116 -9.55 3.70 12.95
CA GLU A 116 -10.01 4.97 13.52
C GLU A 116 -10.38 5.99 12.44
N ALA A 117 -11.55 6.64 12.58
CA ALA A 117 -12.11 7.56 11.58
C ALA A 117 -11.17 8.74 11.22
N HIS A 118 -10.37 9.22 12.17
CA HIS A 118 -9.48 10.36 11.95
C HIS A 118 -8.23 10.04 11.09
N PHE A 119 -8.08 8.78 10.67
CA PHE A 119 -7.10 8.35 9.67
C PHE A 119 -7.73 8.10 8.29
N LEU A 120 -9.03 8.32 8.14
CA LEU A 120 -9.68 8.29 6.83
C LEU A 120 -9.26 9.52 6.02
N GLN A 121 -8.98 9.30 4.74
CA GLN A 121 -8.52 10.33 3.84
C GLN A 121 -9.08 10.07 2.45
N GLU A 122 -9.62 11.11 1.83
CA GLU A 122 -10.00 11.10 0.43
C GLU A 122 -8.77 10.98 -0.47
N ILE A 123 -8.92 10.17 -1.51
CA ILE A 123 -7.96 10.00 -2.59
C ILE A 123 -8.67 10.11 -3.93
N GLU A 124 -7.91 10.39 -4.97
CA GLU A 124 -8.34 10.24 -6.35
C GLU A 124 -7.50 9.15 -7.01
N ILE A 125 -8.13 8.01 -7.35
CA ILE A 125 -7.48 6.92 -8.07
C ILE A 125 -7.28 7.39 -9.51
N ARG A 126 -6.04 7.31 -10.02
CA ARG A 126 -5.70 7.81 -11.35
C ARG A 126 -6.26 6.95 -12.46
N GLU A 127 -6.52 7.59 -13.60
CA GLU A 127 -6.82 6.92 -14.88
C GLU A 127 -5.78 5.84 -15.21
N GLY A 128 -6.23 4.76 -15.85
CA GLY A 128 -5.38 3.64 -16.26
C GLY A 128 -5.11 2.62 -15.16
N SER A 129 -5.31 2.99 -13.89
CA SER A 129 -5.25 2.07 -12.75
C SER A 129 -6.27 0.95 -12.90
N VAL A 130 -5.91 -0.25 -12.46
CA VAL A 130 -6.85 -1.38 -12.37
C VAL A 130 -7.42 -1.39 -10.95
N VAL A 131 -8.72 -1.59 -10.85
CA VAL A 131 -9.44 -1.66 -9.56
C VAL A 131 -10.28 -2.91 -9.53
N SER A 132 -10.20 -3.66 -8.44
CA SER A 132 -11.11 -4.76 -8.13
C SER A 132 -11.85 -4.50 -6.82
N TRP A 133 -13.10 -4.93 -6.73
CA TRP A 133 -13.90 -4.77 -5.51
C TRP A 133 -14.24 -6.12 -4.89
N HIS A 134 -14.26 -6.14 -3.57
CA HIS A 134 -14.44 -7.33 -2.76
C HIS A 134 -15.27 -7.00 -1.51
N ASP A 135 -16.02 -7.97 -1.00
CA ASP A 135 -16.72 -7.83 0.28
C ASP A 135 -15.87 -8.44 1.39
N SER A 136 -15.32 -7.59 2.24
CA SER A 136 -14.45 -8.01 3.35
C SER A 136 -15.18 -8.87 4.38
N ARG A 137 -16.52 -8.92 4.40
CA ARG A 137 -17.27 -9.81 5.31
C ARG A 137 -17.00 -11.28 5.06
N TRP A 138 -16.63 -11.65 3.83
CA TRP A 138 -16.18 -13.02 3.55
C TRP A 138 -14.91 -13.38 4.32
N ILE A 139 -14.04 -12.41 4.64
CA ILE A 139 -12.83 -12.66 5.42
C ILE A 139 -13.18 -13.04 6.86
N ASP A 140 -14.18 -12.41 7.45
CA ASP A 140 -14.68 -12.77 8.79
C ASP A 140 -15.28 -14.19 8.77
N ALA A 141 -16.00 -14.54 7.70
CA ALA A 141 -16.57 -15.87 7.52
C ALA A 141 -15.49 -16.97 7.43
N MET A 142 -14.31 -16.70 6.87
CA MET A 142 -13.22 -17.69 6.74
C MET A 142 -12.72 -18.21 8.10
N GLY A 143 -12.86 -17.42 9.17
CA GLY A 143 -12.46 -17.77 10.53
C GLY A 143 -13.57 -18.37 11.39
N THR A 144 -14.79 -18.53 10.86
CA THR A 144 -15.96 -18.99 11.62
C THR A 144 -16.64 -20.18 10.94
N THR A 145 -17.70 -20.72 11.55
CA THR A 145 -18.50 -21.81 10.97
C THR A 145 -19.59 -21.32 10.00
N SER A 146 -19.67 -20.02 9.72
CA SER A 146 -20.74 -19.43 8.91
C SER A 146 -20.68 -19.85 7.44
N ALA A 147 -19.49 -20.16 6.91
CA ALA A 147 -19.30 -20.74 5.60
C ALA A 147 -18.07 -21.67 5.57
N PRO A 148 -18.08 -22.76 4.78
CA PRO A 148 -16.87 -23.54 4.53
C PRO A 148 -15.77 -22.60 4.00
N THR A 149 -14.57 -22.66 4.58
CA THR A 149 -13.47 -21.73 4.26
C THR A 149 -13.25 -21.60 2.76
N GLY A 150 -13.28 -22.71 2.01
CA GLY A 150 -13.08 -22.72 0.55
C GLY A 150 -14.16 -21.96 -0.23
N HIS A 151 -15.42 -21.99 0.23
CA HIS A 151 -16.49 -21.20 -0.37
C HIS A 151 -16.28 -19.71 -0.08
N ALA A 152 -15.96 -19.36 1.17
CA ALA A 152 -15.71 -17.97 1.55
C ALA A 152 -14.53 -17.35 0.77
N THR A 153 -13.43 -18.08 0.57
CA THR A 153 -12.33 -17.59 -0.28
C THR A 153 -12.73 -17.43 -1.74
N ALA A 154 -13.47 -18.39 -2.30
CA ALA A 154 -13.91 -18.30 -3.70
C ALA A 154 -14.85 -17.10 -3.92
N SER A 155 -15.84 -16.90 -3.03
CA SER A 155 -16.80 -15.80 -3.12
C SER A 155 -16.14 -14.44 -2.90
N TYR A 156 -15.21 -14.33 -1.94
CA TYR A 156 -14.37 -13.14 -1.80
C TYR A 156 -13.60 -12.83 -3.09
N SER A 157 -12.90 -13.81 -3.66
CA SER A 157 -12.11 -13.64 -4.88
C SER A 157 -12.96 -13.31 -6.11
N ALA A 158 -14.20 -13.79 -6.17
CA ALA A 158 -15.16 -13.49 -7.22
C ALA A 158 -15.81 -12.10 -7.08
N GLY A 159 -15.66 -11.45 -5.91
CA GLY A 159 -16.30 -10.16 -5.63
C GLY A 159 -17.80 -10.28 -5.38
N GLU A 160 -18.25 -11.45 -4.89
CA GLU A 160 -19.65 -11.67 -4.52
C GLU A 160 -19.96 -10.96 -3.20
N PRO A 161 -21.17 -10.41 -3.02
CA PRO A 161 -21.60 -9.91 -1.72
C PRO A 161 -21.82 -11.07 -0.74
N PHE A 162 -21.45 -10.89 0.52
CA PHE A 162 -21.70 -11.85 1.60
C PHE A 162 -23.19 -11.92 1.95
N ASP A 163 -23.82 -10.74 2.02
CA ASP A 163 -25.24 -10.54 2.29
C ASP A 163 -25.74 -9.24 1.63
N ASP A 164 -26.95 -8.80 1.97
CA ASP A 164 -27.54 -7.56 1.46
C ASP A 164 -26.87 -6.29 2.01
N GLN A 165 -25.88 -6.40 2.90
CA GLN A 165 -25.17 -5.29 3.53
C GLN A 165 -23.63 -5.42 3.37
N PRO A 166 -23.12 -5.55 2.15
CA PRO A 166 -21.70 -5.81 1.92
C PRO A 166 -20.80 -4.72 2.50
N LEU A 167 -19.65 -5.15 3.01
CA LEU A 167 -18.57 -4.24 3.40
C LEU A 167 -17.55 -4.17 2.27
N TRP A 168 -17.87 -3.36 1.27
CA TRP A 168 -17.03 -3.21 0.08
C TRP A 168 -15.67 -2.58 0.42
N GLU A 169 -14.62 -3.25 -0.04
CA GLU A 169 -13.27 -2.72 -0.17
C GLU A 169 -12.87 -2.72 -1.66
N LEU A 170 -11.98 -1.81 -2.02
CA LEU A 170 -11.32 -1.72 -3.31
C LEU A 170 -9.87 -2.15 -3.14
N LEU A 171 -9.39 -2.98 -4.06
CA LEU A 171 -7.98 -3.21 -4.31
C LEU A 171 -7.58 -2.45 -5.57
N ILE A 172 -6.46 -1.74 -5.50
CA ILE A 172 -5.98 -0.91 -6.61
C ILE A 172 -4.59 -1.40 -7.02
N ASP A 173 -4.41 -1.63 -8.32
CA ASP A 173 -3.12 -1.77 -8.97
C ASP A 173 -2.90 -0.54 -9.87
N GLY A 174 -2.08 0.39 -9.40
CA GLY A 174 -1.93 1.72 -9.99
C GLY A 174 -1.53 2.76 -8.96
N LYS A 175 -1.92 4.00 -9.21
CA LYS A 175 -1.58 5.18 -8.39
C LYS A 175 -2.84 5.93 -7.96
N ALA A 176 -2.78 6.56 -6.80
CA ALA A 176 -3.84 7.43 -6.30
C ALA A 176 -3.25 8.68 -5.64
N ASP A 177 -3.82 9.85 -5.94
CA ASP A 177 -3.41 11.12 -5.36
C ASP A 177 -4.12 11.35 -4.02
N LEU A 178 -3.35 11.78 -3.02
CA LEU A 178 -3.88 12.08 -1.70
C LEU A 178 -4.42 13.51 -1.67
N ILE A 179 -5.73 13.65 -1.40
CA ILE A 179 -6.41 14.93 -1.46
C ILE A 179 -6.18 15.73 -0.16
N GLY A 180 -5.89 17.02 -0.29
CA GLY A 180 -5.65 17.91 0.86
C GLY A 180 -4.22 17.87 1.41
N THR A 181 -3.97 18.66 2.47
CA THR A 181 -2.64 18.82 3.08
C THR A 181 -2.56 18.41 4.55
N ALA A 182 -3.68 18.44 5.27
CA ALA A 182 -3.70 18.22 6.72
C ALA A 182 -3.06 16.88 7.15
N LEU A 183 -3.38 15.78 6.46
CA LEU A 183 -2.76 14.48 6.76
C LEU A 183 -1.27 14.48 6.40
N ARG A 184 -0.85 15.16 5.33
CA ARG A 184 0.56 15.26 4.93
C ARG A 184 1.38 16.07 5.93
N GLU A 185 0.82 17.13 6.50
CA GLU A 185 1.46 17.93 7.56
C GLU A 185 1.65 17.10 8.84
N LYS A 186 0.65 16.28 9.20
CA LYS A 186 0.75 15.32 10.31
C LYS A 186 1.81 14.25 10.03
N ALA A 187 1.80 13.69 8.82
CA ALA A 187 2.77 12.68 8.39
C ALA A 187 4.21 13.22 8.40
N TYR A 188 4.41 14.43 7.87
CA TYR A 188 5.69 15.14 7.93
C TYR A 188 6.18 15.29 9.37
N SER A 189 5.31 15.72 10.28
CA SER A 189 5.66 15.90 11.69
C SER A 189 6.12 14.60 12.35
N VAL A 190 5.49 13.46 12.00
CA VAL A 190 5.90 12.14 12.49
C VAL A 190 7.25 11.72 11.91
N VAL A 191 7.46 11.86 10.59
CA VAL A 191 8.74 11.53 9.97
C VAL A 191 9.87 12.38 10.52
N ARG A 192 9.66 13.70 10.67
CA ARG A 192 10.64 14.61 11.25
C ARG A 192 11.04 14.23 12.66
N ALA A 193 10.08 13.81 13.49
CA ALA A 193 10.36 13.36 14.85
C ALA A 193 11.14 12.03 14.87
N GLN A 194 10.82 11.11 13.96
CA GLN A 194 11.40 9.76 13.92
C GLN A 194 12.76 9.70 13.21
N TRP A 195 12.91 10.43 12.10
CA TRP A 195 14.06 10.40 11.20
C TRP A 195 14.42 11.83 10.74
N PRO A 196 14.88 12.71 11.65
CA PRO A 196 15.18 14.11 11.33
C PRO A 196 16.27 14.27 10.26
N ASN A 197 17.17 13.30 10.12
CA ASN A 197 18.25 13.34 9.12
C ASN A 197 17.80 12.86 7.72
N ALA A 198 16.56 12.42 7.57
CA ALA A 198 16.01 11.90 6.32
C ALA A 198 15.04 12.86 5.61
N LEU A 199 14.98 14.12 6.05
CA LEU A 199 14.04 15.10 5.50
C LEU A 199 14.36 15.51 4.05
N SER A 200 15.64 15.61 3.71
CA SER A 200 16.06 15.89 2.33
C SER A 200 15.58 14.82 1.34
N PRO A 201 15.88 13.51 1.52
CA PRO A 201 15.36 12.48 0.62
C PRO A 201 13.84 12.31 0.73
N LEU A 202 13.21 12.62 1.87
CA LEU A 202 11.75 12.65 1.98
C LEU A 202 11.14 13.68 1.01
N GLU A 203 11.69 14.89 0.97
CA GLU A 203 11.21 15.95 0.09
C GLU A 203 11.46 15.62 -1.39
N ILE A 204 12.61 15.02 -1.70
CA ILE A 204 12.88 14.47 -3.04
C ILE A 204 11.87 13.38 -3.41
N ALA A 205 11.53 12.48 -2.47
CA ALA A 205 10.53 11.43 -2.70
C ALA A 205 9.14 11.99 -2.99
N ARG A 206 8.74 13.08 -2.31
CA ARG A 206 7.48 13.79 -2.57
C ARG A 206 7.47 14.44 -3.95
N LEU A 207 8.53 15.16 -4.30
CA LEU A 207 8.66 15.78 -5.61
C LEU A 207 8.72 14.72 -6.72
N GLY A 208 9.42 13.60 -6.49
CA GLY A 208 9.52 12.52 -7.44
C GLY A 208 8.18 11.84 -7.70
N ALA A 209 7.36 11.66 -6.66
CA ALA A 209 6.00 11.14 -6.80
C ALA A 209 5.11 12.01 -7.72
N GLN A 210 5.27 13.34 -7.68
CA GLN A 210 4.58 14.27 -8.59
C GLN A 210 5.05 14.14 -10.05
N LEU A 211 6.25 13.62 -10.25
CA LEU A 211 6.87 13.36 -11.55
C LEU A 211 6.78 11.89 -11.97
N ASP A 212 5.85 11.15 -11.35
CA ASP A 212 5.62 9.72 -11.59
C ASP A 212 6.78 8.77 -11.26
N SER A 213 7.81 9.25 -10.57
CA SER A 213 8.91 8.43 -10.06
C SER A 213 8.56 7.77 -8.72
N SER A 214 8.95 6.50 -8.58
CA SER A 214 8.85 5.75 -7.34
C SER A 214 10.02 6.01 -6.39
N ILE A 215 10.90 6.98 -6.67
CA ILE A 215 12.02 7.31 -5.77
C ILE A 215 11.52 7.61 -4.35
N GLY A 216 12.21 7.03 -3.38
CA GLY A 216 11.85 7.05 -1.97
C GLY A 216 10.63 6.22 -1.61
N TYR A 217 10.03 5.44 -2.51
CA TYR A 217 8.95 4.51 -2.13
C TYR A 217 9.50 3.41 -1.21
N ILE A 218 8.76 3.09 -0.15
CA ILE A 218 9.11 2.00 0.78
C ILE A 218 8.23 0.80 0.49
N ALA A 219 8.87 -0.34 0.21
CA ALA A 219 8.21 -1.62 -0.04
C ALA A 219 8.74 -2.68 0.92
N ALA A 220 7.96 -3.74 1.13
CA ALA A 220 8.37 -4.87 1.95
C ALA A 220 8.88 -6.02 1.09
N PHE A 221 10.00 -6.59 1.49
CA PHE A 221 10.77 -7.57 0.74
C PHE A 221 10.95 -8.83 1.57
N PRO A 222 10.32 -9.95 1.18
CA PRO A 222 10.46 -11.20 1.90
C PRO A 222 11.74 -11.94 1.47
N VAL A 223 12.56 -12.30 2.45
CA VAL A 223 13.83 -13.01 2.30
C VAL A 223 13.73 -14.36 2.98
N ASP A 224 14.07 -15.43 2.27
CA ASP A 224 14.16 -16.78 2.82
C ASP A 224 15.46 -16.93 3.61
N GLU A 225 15.33 -17.22 4.90
CA GLU A 225 16.43 -17.47 5.84
C GLU A 225 16.48 -18.97 6.24
N GLY A 226 15.86 -19.85 5.44
CA GLY A 226 15.73 -21.28 5.72
C GLY A 226 14.51 -21.57 6.57
N ASP A 227 14.66 -21.54 7.90
CA ASP A 227 13.57 -21.86 8.84
C ASP A 227 12.56 -20.71 9.01
N THR A 228 12.93 -19.51 8.55
CA THR A 228 12.07 -18.32 8.64
C THR A 228 12.11 -17.51 7.35
N VAL A 229 11.08 -16.68 7.17
CA VAL A 229 11.06 -15.63 6.16
C VAL A 229 11.16 -14.28 6.88
N SER A 230 12.21 -13.53 6.56
CA SER A 230 12.42 -12.16 7.04
C SER A 230 11.75 -11.18 6.07
N ILE A 231 10.75 -10.45 6.55
CA ILE A 231 10.14 -9.34 5.81
C ILE A 231 10.93 -8.08 6.14
N ARG A 232 11.81 -7.70 5.22
CA ARG A 232 12.65 -6.50 5.30
C ARG A 232 11.94 -5.34 4.62
N PHE A 233 12.25 -4.10 4.98
CA PHE A 233 11.72 -2.93 4.28
C PHE A 233 12.85 -2.25 3.51
N LEU A 234 12.63 -2.03 2.22
CA LEU A 234 13.59 -1.38 1.34
C LEU A 234 12.99 -0.12 0.75
N MET A 235 13.84 0.86 0.49
CA MET A 235 13.48 2.11 -0.15
C MET A 235 14.00 2.12 -1.58
N ASP A 236 13.16 2.54 -2.53
CA ASP A 236 13.52 2.62 -3.93
C ASP A 236 14.37 3.87 -4.22
N PHE A 237 15.59 3.68 -4.70
CA PHE A 237 16.48 4.76 -5.15
C PHE A 237 16.94 4.56 -6.60
N ARG A 238 16.26 3.73 -7.40
CA ARG A 238 16.70 3.43 -8.78
C ARG A 238 16.77 4.68 -9.66
N ASP A 239 15.92 5.66 -9.40
CA ASP A 239 15.93 6.94 -10.12
C ASP A 239 16.94 7.96 -9.60
N ALA A 240 17.69 7.67 -8.52
CA ALA A 240 18.62 8.64 -7.91
C ALA A 240 19.71 9.12 -8.88
N GLU A 241 20.12 8.27 -9.83
CA GLU A 241 21.11 8.60 -10.86
C GLU A 241 20.51 8.71 -12.28
N ASN A 242 19.19 8.56 -12.40
CA ASN A 242 18.50 8.61 -13.68
C ASN A 242 18.46 10.03 -14.23
N ARG A 243 19.16 10.29 -15.35
CA ARG A 243 19.24 11.64 -15.93
C ARG A 243 17.90 12.22 -16.37
N ALA A 244 17.00 11.39 -16.91
CA ALA A 244 15.67 11.88 -17.30
C ALA A 244 14.87 12.36 -16.09
N PHE A 245 14.95 11.62 -14.98
CA PHE A 245 14.34 12.02 -13.72
C PHE A 245 14.96 13.30 -13.16
N LEU A 246 16.30 13.37 -13.10
CA LEU A 246 17.02 14.53 -12.56
C LEU A 246 16.74 15.81 -13.36
N ASP A 247 16.69 15.72 -14.70
CA ASP A 247 16.35 16.84 -15.57
C ASP A 247 14.90 17.29 -15.37
N ALA A 248 13.97 16.35 -15.21
CA ALA A 248 12.56 16.65 -14.92
C ALA A 248 12.41 17.32 -13.54
N LEU A 249 13.11 16.81 -12.52
CA LEU A 249 13.12 17.38 -11.18
C LEU A 249 13.68 18.81 -11.19
N GLN A 250 14.79 19.05 -11.90
CA GLN A 250 15.36 20.38 -12.02
C GLN A 250 14.37 21.37 -12.67
N LYS A 251 13.68 20.96 -13.75
CA LYS A 251 12.66 21.78 -14.40
C LYS A 251 11.48 22.06 -13.48
N HIS A 252 11.02 21.04 -12.75
CA HIS A 252 9.91 21.15 -11.80
C HIS A 252 10.23 22.10 -10.64
N LEU A 253 11.43 21.99 -10.07
CA LEU A 253 11.92 22.90 -9.03
C LEU A 253 12.01 24.37 -9.50
N ALA A 254 12.26 24.59 -10.79
CA ALA A 254 12.33 25.93 -11.37
C ALA A 254 10.94 26.55 -11.61
N THR A 255 9.89 25.74 -11.73
CA THR A 255 8.51 26.20 -12.01
C THR A 255 7.62 26.24 -10.77
N LEU A 256 7.94 25.45 -9.74
CA LEU A 256 7.16 25.41 -8.50
C LEU A 256 7.27 26.72 -7.71
N PRO A 257 6.14 27.23 -7.17
CA PRO A 257 6.17 28.33 -6.21
C PRO A 257 7.04 27.99 -4.99
N PRO A 258 7.86 28.93 -4.48
CA PRO A 258 8.77 28.67 -3.35
C PRO A 258 8.09 28.05 -2.12
N GLU A 259 6.84 28.42 -1.85
CA GLU A 259 6.02 27.93 -0.73
C GLU A 259 5.59 26.46 -0.88
N HIS A 260 5.67 25.88 -2.08
CA HIS A 260 5.35 24.48 -2.35
C HIS A 260 6.56 23.55 -2.24
N ILE A 261 7.72 24.08 -1.83
CA ILE A 261 8.96 23.34 -1.65
C ILE A 261 9.44 23.56 -0.22
N ASN A 262 9.70 22.48 0.51
CA ASN A 262 10.36 22.60 1.80
C ASN A 262 11.87 22.79 1.59
N ARG A 263 12.26 24.01 1.19
CA ARG A 263 13.66 24.37 0.88
C ARG A 263 14.59 24.20 2.07
N ALA A 264 14.07 24.39 3.29
CA ALA A 264 14.82 24.17 4.51
C ALA A 264 15.30 22.71 4.58
N ASP A 265 14.43 21.76 4.26
CA ASP A 265 14.76 20.33 4.30
C ASP A 265 15.66 19.89 3.15
N LEU A 266 15.51 20.48 1.95
CA LEU A 266 16.44 20.23 0.85
C LEU A 266 17.86 20.74 1.16
N ALA A 267 17.97 21.83 1.92
CA ALA A 267 19.25 22.40 2.31
C ALA A 267 19.99 21.60 3.41
N VAL A 268 19.30 20.68 4.10
CA VAL A 268 19.86 19.88 5.22
C VAL A 268 20.88 18.81 4.75
N GLY A 269 21.11 18.67 3.44
CA GLY A 269 21.86 17.54 2.87
C GLY A 269 23.32 17.74 2.51
N GLY A 270 23.89 18.96 2.44
CA GLY A 270 25.30 19.14 2.02
C GLY A 270 25.74 18.18 0.89
N ASP A 271 26.84 17.45 1.09
CA ASP A 271 27.26 16.30 0.26
C ASP A 271 26.75 14.94 0.78
N PHE A 272 26.04 14.90 1.92
CA PHE A 272 25.60 13.68 2.60
C PHE A 272 24.16 13.80 3.13
N PHE A 273 23.27 12.93 2.68
CA PHE A 273 21.93 12.80 3.24
C PHE A 273 21.78 11.50 4.04
N GLY A 274 20.97 11.54 5.11
CA GLY A 274 20.59 10.35 5.86
C GLY A 274 19.37 9.68 5.24
N VAL A 275 19.26 8.36 5.36
CA VAL A 275 18.03 7.62 5.04
C VAL A 275 17.46 6.98 6.31
N PRO A 276 16.15 6.70 6.37
CA PRO A 276 15.57 5.96 7.49
C PRO A 276 16.28 4.62 7.72
N ASP A 277 16.63 4.32 8.98
CA ASP A 277 17.03 2.96 9.34
C ASP A 277 15.79 2.08 9.50
N LEU A 278 15.53 1.28 8.47
CA LEU A 278 14.36 0.40 8.40
C LEU A 278 14.58 -0.97 9.05
N ARG A 279 15.81 -1.32 9.46
CA ARG A 279 16.14 -2.67 9.96
C ARG A 279 15.36 -3.05 11.21
N SER A 280 15.17 -2.09 12.11
CA SER A 280 14.39 -2.26 13.35
C SER A 280 12.90 -2.52 13.12
N ARG A 281 12.41 -2.35 11.89
CA ARG A 281 11.00 -2.51 11.51
C ARG A 281 10.73 -3.87 10.86
N SER A 282 11.76 -4.63 10.50
CA SER A 282 11.63 -5.95 9.89
C SER A 282 10.83 -6.91 10.75
N LEU A 283 10.14 -7.85 10.08
CA LEU A 283 9.31 -8.87 10.72
C LEU A 283 9.86 -10.24 10.35
N THR A 284 9.69 -11.22 11.23
CA THR A 284 10.10 -12.60 10.96
C THR A 284 8.88 -13.51 11.08
N VAL A 285 8.72 -14.39 10.10
CA VAL A 285 7.62 -15.36 10.03
C VAL A 285 8.21 -16.76 9.88
N PRO A 286 7.73 -17.78 10.60
CA PRO A 286 8.16 -19.15 10.37
C PRO A 286 7.90 -19.60 8.92
N ARG A 287 8.85 -20.30 8.29
CA ARG A 287 8.79 -20.64 6.85
C ARG A 287 7.58 -21.48 6.50
N GLU A 288 7.19 -22.40 7.38
CA GLU A 288 6.03 -23.29 7.21
C GLU A 288 4.69 -22.53 7.21
N ARG A 289 4.68 -21.28 7.69
CA ARG A 289 3.50 -20.40 7.69
C ARG A 289 3.52 -19.37 6.56
N TRP A 290 4.59 -19.36 5.75
CA TRP A 290 4.70 -18.46 4.61
C TRP A 290 3.68 -18.83 3.53
N PRO A 291 3.00 -17.85 2.91
CA PRO A 291 2.07 -18.11 1.82
C PRO A 291 2.74 -18.82 0.63
N GLY A 292 2.31 -20.05 0.35
CA GLY A 292 2.72 -20.76 -0.87
C GLY A 292 2.35 -19.95 -2.11
N GLY A 293 3.30 -19.74 -3.02
CA GLY A 293 3.11 -18.96 -4.25
C GLY A 293 3.63 -17.51 -4.18
N LEU A 294 3.96 -17.00 -2.99
CA LEU A 294 4.73 -15.75 -2.89
C LEU A 294 6.21 -16.05 -3.02
N ARG A 295 6.84 -15.37 -3.99
CA ARG A 295 8.29 -15.41 -4.15
C ARG A 295 8.96 -14.83 -2.91
N VAL A 296 10.05 -15.46 -2.54
CA VAL A 296 11.00 -15.01 -1.54
C VAL A 296 12.35 -14.93 -2.25
N ALA A 297 13.13 -13.90 -1.95
CA ALA A 297 14.51 -13.90 -2.40
C ALA A 297 15.32 -14.84 -1.50
N GLU A 298 16.22 -15.62 -2.09
CA GLU A 298 17.22 -16.33 -1.31
C GLU A 298 18.09 -15.30 -0.60
N ALA A 299 18.39 -15.52 0.68
CA ALA A 299 19.41 -14.75 1.37
C ALA A 299 20.71 -14.86 0.56
N GLN A 300 21.19 -13.75 -0.01
CA GLN A 300 22.54 -13.71 -0.52
C GLN A 300 23.47 -13.94 0.67
N GLN A 301 24.24 -15.02 0.62
CA GLN A 301 25.40 -15.17 1.48
C GLN A 301 26.37 -14.07 1.05
N ASP A 302 26.62 -13.11 1.95
CA ASP A 302 27.66 -12.09 1.80
C ASP A 302 29.03 -12.72 1.44
#